data_AF-A0A3M1JU02-F1
#
_entry.id   AF-A0A3M1JU02-F1
#
_cell.length_a   1.000
_cell.length_b   1.000
_cell.length_c   1.000
_cell.angle_alpha   90.00
_cell.angle_beta   90.00
_cell.angle_gamma   90.00
#
_symmetry.space_group_name_H-M   'P 1'
#
loop_
_entity.id
_entity.type
_entity.pdbx_description
1 polymer ?
#
loop_
_entity_poly.entity_id
_entity_poly.type
_entity_poly.pdbx_seq_one_letter_code
_entity_poly.pdbx_strand_id
1 'polypeptide(L)'
;QGALLCAAKIVQNVPDMEAKFYASTQVIDEARHVEAYKKLVEKFGIVYPMTGPLGELLEQVLADSRWDMTYLGMQVVIEGLALAAFAGIRDNAQNPLASAVNAYVMQDEARHVAFGRLALREYYPHLSQAERDEREEFLVEACYLMRDRFSASEVWENLDIPEAEWRDHIMNSQGMQVFRNHLFSRIVPVVKDIGLWGPRVTRAYEDMGIMGYASVDVDALQKADDDIARDYDARRAHVEEIIDKGRVVEAAE
;
A
#
# COMPACT_ATOMS: atom_id res chain seq x y z
N GLN A 1 -0.73 -11.04 5.28
CA GLN A 1 -0.95 -11.23 6.73
C GLN A 1 -0.31 -10.12 7.57
N GLY A 2 0.80 -9.50 7.17
CA GLY A 2 1.43 -8.41 7.94
C GLY A 2 0.50 -7.23 8.27
N ALA A 3 -0.27 -6.74 7.29
CA ALA A 3 -1.27 -5.68 7.50
C ALA A 3 -2.34 -6.06 8.53
N LEU A 4 -2.93 -7.26 8.43
CA LEU A 4 -3.84 -7.81 9.45
C LEU A 4 -3.26 -7.81 10.87
N LEU A 5 -1.99 -8.23 11.03
CA LEU A 5 -1.33 -8.21 12.34
C LEU A 5 -1.12 -6.78 12.85
N CYS A 6 -0.74 -5.85 11.97
CA CYS A 6 -0.57 -4.45 12.32
C CYS A 6 -1.91 -3.80 12.70
N ALA A 7 -2.98 -4.05 11.95
CA ALA A 7 -4.33 -3.59 12.28
C ALA A 7 -4.77 -4.08 13.66
N ALA A 8 -4.55 -5.37 13.98
CA ALA A 8 -4.87 -5.92 15.29
C ALA A 8 -4.01 -5.31 16.42
N LYS A 9 -2.74 -4.99 16.12
CA LYS A 9 -1.84 -4.28 17.05
C LYS A 9 -2.26 -2.83 17.28
N ILE A 10 -2.70 -2.13 16.23
CA ILE A 10 -3.24 -0.77 16.32
C ILE A 10 -4.41 -0.74 17.30
N VAL A 11 -5.39 -1.65 17.16
CA VAL A 11 -6.53 -1.75 18.10
C VAL A 11 -6.06 -1.86 19.55
N GLN A 12 -4.98 -2.59 19.81
CA GLN A 12 -4.43 -2.76 21.16
C GLN A 12 -3.76 -1.48 21.66
N ASN A 13 -2.99 -0.80 20.83
CA ASN A 13 -2.00 0.20 21.28
C ASN A 13 -2.43 1.66 21.13
N VAL A 14 -3.40 1.98 20.26
CA VAL A 14 -3.86 3.38 20.12
C VAL A 14 -4.52 3.88 21.42
N PRO A 15 -4.32 5.17 21.78
CA PRO A 15 -4.69 5.68 23.09
C PRO A 15 -6.19 5.94 23.26
N ASP A 16 -6.88 6.35 22.20
CA ASP A 16 -8.27 6.80 22.25
C ASP A 16 -9.26 5.73 21.74
N MET A 17 -10.50 5.80 22.23
CA MET A 17 -11.52 4.79 21.94
C MET A 17 -12.04 4.89 20.49
N GLU A 18 -12.10 6.09 19.93
CA GLU A 18 -12.56 6.36 18.56
C GLU A 18 -11.61 5.69 17.55
N ALA A 19 -10.29 5.83 17.74
CA ALA A 19 -9.28 5.19 16.92
C ALA A 19 -9.36 3.66 17.02
N LYS A 20 -9.69 3.08 18.18
CA LYS A 20 -9.90 1.63 18.29
C LYS A 20 -11.16 1.19 17.55
N PHE A 21 -12.25 1.97 17.56
CA PHE A 21 -13.44 1.65 16.78
C PHE A 21 -13.13 1.63 15.29
N TYR A 22 -12.41 2.64 14.80
CA TYR A 22 -11.95 2.67 13.42
C TYR A 22 -10.98 1.50 13.10
N ALA A 23 -9.93 1.31 13.89
CA ALA A 23 -8.96 0.24 13.65
C ALA A 23 -9.59 -1.16 13.68
N SER A 24 -10.69 -1.34 14.43
CA SER A 24 -11.44 -2.59 14.44
C SER A 24 -12.10 -2.89 13.09
N THR A 25 -12.51 -1.86 12.33
CA THR A 25 -12.98 -2.06 10.96
C THR A 25 -11.83 -2.44 10.05
N GLN A 26 -10.66 -1.82 10.22
CA GLN A 26 -9.46 -2.18 9.47
C GLN A 26 -9.10 -3.66 9.66
N VAL A 27 -9.20 -4.23 10.87
CA VAL A 27 -8.98 -5.67 11.09
C VAL A 27 -9.88 -6.55 10.22
N ILE A 28 -11.14 -6.17 10.05
CA ILE A 28 -12.08 -6.89 9.18
C ILE A 28 -11.68 -6.72 7.71
N ASP A 29 -11.31 -5.51 7.28
CA ASP A 29 -10.82 -5.23 5.93
C ASP A 29 -9.62 -6.11 5.59
N GLU A 30 -8.60 -6.10 6.44
CA GLU A 30 -7.38 -6.89 6.23
C GLU A 30 -7.63 -8.40 6.21
N ALA A 31 -8.57 -8.88 7.03
CA ALA A 31 -8.96 -10.29 7.01
C ALA A 31 -9.62 -10.66 5.66
N ARG A 32 -10.46 -9.76 5.12
CA ARG A 32 -11.08 -9.93 3.79
C ARG A 32 -10.02 -9.87 2.69
N HIS A 33 -9.04 -8.98 2.77
CA HIS A 33 -7.97 -8.86 1.77
C HIS A 33 -7.10 -10.10 1.73
N VAL A 34 -6.72 -10.65 2.90
CA VAL A 34 -5.98 -11.92 2.98
C VAL A 34 -6.74 -13.04 2.29
N GLU A 35 -8.05 -13.16 2.55
CA GLU A 35 -8.89 -14.19 1.92
C GLU A 35 -9.05 -13.96 0.41
N ALA A 36 -9.28 -12.71 -0.01
CA ALA A 36 -9.45 -12.36 -1.42
C ALA A 36 -8.19 -12.65 -2.24
N TYR A 37 -7.02 -12.20 -1.77
CA TYR A 37 -5.75 -12.47 -2.46
C TYR A 37 -5.38 -13.95 -2.42
N LYS A 38 -5.66 -14.67 -1.33
CA LYS A 38 -5.46 -16.13 -1.30
C LYS A 38 -6.25 -16.82 -2.40
N LYS A 39 -7.55 -16.53 -2.52
CA LYS A 39 -8.42 -17.08 -3.58
C LYS A 39 -7.99 -16.66 -4.98
N LEU A 40 -7.50 -15.43 -5.15
CA LEU A 40 -7.00 -14.95 -6.43
C LEU A 40 -5.73 -15.68 -6.84
N VAL A 41 -4.78 -15.83 -5.91
CA VAL A 41 -3.49 -16.49 -6.14
C VAL A 41 -3.64 -17.99 -6.41
N GLU A 42 -4.61 -18.66 -5.77
CA GLU A 42 -4.98 -20.05 -6.09
C GLU A 42 -5.35 -20.24 -7.58
N LYS A 43 -5.86 -19.20 -8.26
CA LYS A 43 -6.16 -19.25 -9.70
C LYS A 43 -4.92 -19.11 -10.58
N PHE A 44 -3.85 -18.50 -10.07
CA PHE A 44 -2.57 -18.39 -10.77
C PHE A 44 -1.68 -19.62 -10.57
N GLY A 45 -1.81 -20.32 -9.44
CA GLY A 45 -1.12 -21.59 -9.17
C GLY A 45 0.38 -21.46 -8.81
N ILE A 46 0.93 -20.24 -8.81
CA ILE A 46 2.32 -19.94 -8.43
C ILE A 46 2.32 -18.80 -7.41
N VAL A 47 3.11 -18.96 -6.35
CA VAL A 47 3.26 -17.97 -5.28
C VAL A 47 4.73 -17.87 -4.90
N TYR A 48 5.26 -16.65 -4.87
CA TYR A 48 6.58 -16.38 -4.33
C TYR A 48 6.46 -15.93 -2.87
N PRO A 49 7.49 -16.19 -2.04
CA PRO A 49 7.50 -15.75 -0.65
C PRO A 49 7.54 -14.22 -0.56
N MET A 50 7.27 -13.72 0.65
CA MET A 50 7.47 -12.33 0.99
C MET A 50 8.93 -11.94 0.77
N THR A 51 9.15 -10.80 0.11
CA THR A 51 10.48 -10.24 -0.14
C THR A 51 11.21 -9.91 1.16
N GLY A 52 12.52 -10.13 1.22
CA GLY A 52 13.35 -9.78 2.38
C GLY A 52 13.11 -8.36 2.94
N PRO A 53 13.22 -7.30 2.11
CA PRO A 53 13.04 -5.92 2.59
C PRO A 53 11.65 -5.62 3.18
N LEU A 54 10.59 -6.25 2.65
CA LEU A 54 9.26 -6.14 3.24
C LEU A 54 9.17 -6.85 4.60
N GLY A 55 9.79 -8.02 4.72
CA GLY A 55 9.83 -8.77 5.96
C GLY A 55 10.52 -7.99 7.06
N GLU A 56 11.68 -7.40 6.75
CA GLU A 56 12.44 -6.56 7.67
C GLU A 56 11.61 -5.36 8.17
N LEU A 57 10.99 -4.61 7.25
CA LEU A 57 10.14 -3.47 7.65
C LEU A 57 8.95 -3.92 8.51
N LEU A 58 8.30 -5.03 8.17
CA LEU A 58 7.20 -5.57 8.97
C LEU A 58 7.65 -5.99 10.37
N GLU A 59 8.82 -6.62 10.49
CA GLU A 59 9.39 -6.99 11.79
C GLU A 59 9.67 -5.76 12.65
N GLN A 60 10.27 -4.71 12.09
CA GLN A 60 10.49 -3.44 12.77
C GLN A 60 9.17 -2.81 13.25
N VAL A 61 8.19 -2.72 12.35
CA VAL A 61 6.86 -2.18 12.65
C VAL A 61 6.13 -2.99 13.73
N LEU A 62 6.22 -4.32 13.69
CA LEU A 62 5.58 -5.20 14.66
C LEU A 62 6.31 -5.23 16.01
N ALA A 63 7.62 -5.01 16.04
CA ALA A 63 8.41 -4.95 17.27
C ALA A 63 8.23 -3.64 18.05
N ASP A 64 7.99 -2.51 17.39
CA ASP A 64 7.92 -1.21 18.06
C ASP A 64 6.66 -1.05 18.93
N SER A 65 6.80 -0.79 20.22
CA SER A 65 5.64 -0.64 21.11
C SER A 65 4.79 0.61 20.85
N ARG A 66 5.34 1.61 20.16
CA ARG A 66 4.70 2.91 19.95
C ARG A 66 3.71 2.83 18.81
N TRP A 67 2.50 3.31 19.05
CA TRP A 67 1.40 3.20 18.09
C TRP A 67 1.66 4.02 16.82
N ASP A 68 2.30 5.19 16.94
CA ASP A 68 2.59 6.09 15.83
C ASP A 68 3.61 5.49 14.85
N MET A 69 4.56 4.72 15.35
CA MET A 69 5.50 3.95 14.51
C MET A 69 4.79 2.89 13.69
N THR A 70 3.70 2.29 14.23
CA THR A 70 2.89 1.34 13.48
C THR A 70 2.12 2.04 12.36
N TYR A 71 1.55 3.22 12.59
CA TYR A 71 0.92 4.02 11.54
C TYR A 71 1.91 4.52 10.50
N LEU A 72 3.09 4.98 10.91
CA LEU A 72 4.12 5.46 9.99
C LEU A 72 4.60 4.34 9.07
N GLY A 73 4.91 3.16 9.62
CA GLY A 73 5.38 2.05 8.82
C GLY A 73 4.28 1.36 8.00
N MET A 74 3.15 1.04 8.61
CA MET A 74 2.06 0.34 7.92
C MET A 74 1.25 1.29 7.03
N GLN A 75 0.56 2.27 7.62
CA GLN A 75 -0.41 3.09 6.90
C GLN A 75 0.24 4.11 5.97
N VAL A 76 1.38 4.70 6.33
CA VAL A 76 2.03 5.68 5.44
C VAL A 76 2.93 5.01 4.41
N VAL A 77 3.80 4.10 4.84
CA VAL A 77 4.83 3.53 3.95
C VAL A 77 4.33 2.28 3.20
N ILE A 78 3.93 1.23 3.90
CA ILE A 78 3.56 -0.05 3.27
C ILE A 78 2.28 0.09 2.44
N GLU A 79 1.20 0.59 3.03
CA GLU A 79 -0.11 0.76 2.37
C GLU A 79 -0.04 1.87 1.31
N GLY A 80 0.65 2.98 1.60
CA GLY A 80 0.90 4.04 0.62
C GLY A 80 1.59 3.51 -0.65
N LEU A 81 2.64 2.71 -0.49
CA LEU A 81 3.27 2.05 -1.61
C LEU A 81 2.33 1.05 -2.31
N ALA A 82 1.60 0.26 -1.52
CA ALA A 82 0.68 -0.75 -2.03
C ALA A 82 -0.39 -0.13 -2.94
N LEU A 83 -0.95 1.03 -2.57
CA LEU A 83 -1.90 1.77 -3.40
C LEU A 83 -1.32 2.12 -4.78
N ALA A 84 -0.06 2.58 -4.86
CA ALA A 84 0.58 2.87 -6.14
C ALA A 84 0.78 1.60 -6.98
N ALA A 85 1.21 0.50 -6.36
CA ALA A 85 1.37 -0.78 -7.03
C ALA A 85 0.03 -1.36 -7.53
N PHE A 86 -1.00 -1.35 -6.66
CA PHE A 86 -2.35 -1.83 -6.98
C PHE A 86 -3.01 -0.99 -8.06
N ALA A 87 -2.78 0.34 -8.09
CA ALA A 87 -3.24 1.18 -9.19
C ALA A 87 -2.65 0.71 -10.53
N GLY A 88 -1.35 0.45 -10.57
CA GLY A 88 -0.67 -0.10 -11.75
C GLY A 88 -1.27 -1.43 -12.20
N ILE A 89 -1.53 -2.36 -11.26
CA ILE A 89 -2.16 -3.65 -11.58
C ILE A 89 -3.59 -3.44 -12.08
N ARG A 90 -4.41 -2.66 -11.37
CA ARG A 90 -5.80 -2.38 -11.75
C ARG A 90 -5.90 -1.83 -13.18
N ASP A 91 -5.05 -0.85 -13.50
CA ASP A 91 -5.14 -0.11 -14.76
C ASP A 91 -4.59 -0.91 -15.96
N ASN A 92 -3.69 -1.88 -15.72
CA ASN A 92 -3.04 -2.64 -16.79
C ASN A 92 -3.49 -4.11 -16.87
N ALA A 93 -4.16 -4.64 -15.85
CA ALA A 93 -4.61 -6.03 -15.82
C ALA A 93 -5.60 -6.31 -16.94
N GLN A 94 -5.27 -7.30 -17.77
CA GLN A 94 -6.16 -7.81 -18.81
C GLN A 94 -7.24 -8.73 -18.24
N ASN A 95 -7.06 -9.21 -17.00
CA ASN A 95 -8.03 -10.05 -16.32
C ASN A 95 -8.99 -9.19 -15.49
N PRO A 96 -10.32 -9.23 -15.76
CA PRO A 96 -11.30 -8.40 -15.06
C PRO A 96 -11.36 -8.66 -13.55
N LEU A 97 -11.16 -9.91 -13.11
CA LEU A 97 -11.14 -10.26 -11.68
C LEU A 97 -9.93 -9.66 -10.98
N ALA A 98 -8.74 -9.73 -11.60
CA ALA A 98 -7.54 -9.12 -11.04
C ALA A 98 -7.69 -7.60 -10.92
N SER A 99 -8.26 -6.95 -11.94
CA SER A 99 -8.52 -5.52 -11.90
C SER A 99 -9.54 -5.14 -10.81
N ALA A 100 -10.66 -5.85 -10.73
CA ALA A 100 -11.70 -5.60 -9.73
C ALA A 100 -11.21 -5.83 -8.28
N VAL A 101 -10.47 -6.91 -8.01
CA VAL A 101 -9.92 -7.18 -6.67
C VAL A 101 -9.02 -6.04 -6.22
N ASN A 102 -8.14 -5.54 -7.09
CA ASN A 102 -7.27 -4.41 -6.76
C ASN A 102 -8.08 -3.12 -6.54
N ALA A 103 -9.10 -2.84 -7.35
CA ALA A 103 -9.95 -1.67 -7.18
C ALA A 103 -10.67 -1.65 -5.81
N TYR A 104 -11.24 -2.78 -5.39
CA TYR A 104 -11.93 -2.88 -4.10
C TYR A 104 -10.98 -2.83 -2.91
N VAL A 105 -9.82 -3.50 -2.99
CA VAL A 105 -8.80 -3.40 -1.94
C VAL A 105 -8.32 -1.95 -1.82
N MET A 106 -8.00 -1.30 -2.93
CA MET A 106 -7.58 0.11 -2.92
C MET A 106 -8.60 1.03 -2.24
N GLN A 107 -9.90 0.79 -2.40
CA GLN A 107 -10.94 1.57 -1.72
C GLN A 107 -10.84 1.48 -0.19
N ASP A 108 -10.50 0.30 0.34
CA ASP A 108 -10.31 0.08 1.77
C ASP A 108 -8.99 0.71 2.25
N GLU A 109 -7.89 0.39 1.57
CA GLU A 109 -6.53 0.88 1.88
C GLU A 109 -6.44 2.41 1.86
N ALA A 110 -7.13 3.05 0.93
CA ALA A 110 -7.15 4.49 0.83
C ALA A 110 -7.76 5.13 2.10
N ARG A 111 -8.78 4.49 2.71
CA ARG A 111 -9.29 4.92 4.01
C ARG A 111 -8.27 4.72 5.12
N HIS A 112 -7.55 3.60 5.13
CA HIS A 112 -6.55 3.29 6.16
C HIS A 112 -5.40 4.30 6.15
N VAL A 113 -4.88 4.61 4.96
CA VAL A 113 -3.87 5.67 4.74
C VAL A 113 -4.41 7.03 5.18
N ALA A 114 -5.65 7.37 4.84
CA ALA A 114 -6.26 8.64 5.22
C ALA A 114 -6.38 8.77 6.75
N PHE A 115 -6.76 7.70 7.45
CA PHE A 115 -6.83 7.70 8.91
C PHE A 115 -5.45 7.86 9.55
N GLY A 116 -4.46 7.10 9.09
CA GLY A 116 -3.08 7.21 9.57
C GLY A 116 -2.51 8.60 9.37
N ARG A 117 -2.71 9.18 8.19
CA ARG A 117 -2.35 10.56 7.89
C ARG A 117 -2.97 11.52 8.91
N LEU A 118 -4.28 11.45 9.15
CA LEU A 118 -4.97 12.36 10.06
C LEU A 118 -4.45 12.22 11.49
N ALA A 119 -4.31 11.00 11.99
CA ALA A 119 -3.82 10.72 13.34
C ALA A 119 -2.37 11.19 13.54
N LEU A 120 -1.48 10.90 12.60
CA LEU A 120 -0.08 11.32 12.69
C LEU A 120 0.08 12.83 12.55
N ARG A 121 -0.70 13.48 11.67
CA ARG A 121 -0.69 14.94 11.52
C ARG A 121 -1.12 15.66 12.79
N GLU A 122 -2.06 15.10 13.53
CA GLU A 122 -2.48 15.63 14.83
C GLU A 122 -1.42 15.38 15.91
N TYR A 123 -0.77 14.20 15.89
CA TYR A 123 0.16 13.79 16.94
C TYR A 123 1.57 14.38 16.83
N TYR A 124 2.16 14.40 15.64
CA TYR A 124 3.57 14.80 15.44
C TYR A 124 3.94 16.22 15.89
N PRO A 125 3.05 17.23 15.85
CA PRO A 125 3.32 18.53 16.46
C PRO A 125 3.60 18.50 17.97
N HIS A 126 3.21 17.43 18.66
CA HIS A 126 3.43 17.24 20.10
C HIS A 126 4.74 16.52 20.44
N LEU A 127 5.47 16.03 19.44
CA LEU A 127 6.76 15.37 19.63
C LEU A 127 7.88 16.39 19.83
N SER A 128 8.86 16.02 20.66
CA SER A 128 10.14 16.72 20.71
C SER A 128 10.90 16.57 19.39
N GLN A 129 11.88 17.45 19.16
CA GLN A 129 12.69 17.35 17.93
C GLN A 129 13.47 16.02 17.88
N ALA A 130 13.94 15.51 19.02
CA ALA A 130 14.64 14.22 19.08
C ALA A 130 13.73 13.05 18.66
N GLU A 131 12.48 13.04 19.12
CA GLU A 131 11.49 12.04 18.71
C GLU A 131 11.15 12.16 17.22
N ARG A 132 11.02 13.39 16.69
CA ARG A 132 10.80 13.61 15.26
C ARG A 132 11.98 13.12 14.42
N ASP A 133 13.21 13.41 14.84
CA ASP A 133 14.43 12.95 14.16
C ASP A 133 14.49 11.41 14.09
N GLU A 134 14.06 10.73 15.16
CA GLU A 134 13.95 9.26 15.18
C GLU A 134 12.92 8.75 14.16
N ARG A 135 11.76 9.40 14.03
CA ARG A 135 10.76 9.04 13.01
C ARG A 135 11.27 9.30 11.60
N GLU A 136 12.04 10.37 11.40
CA GLU A 136 12.69 10.64 10.12
C GLU A 136 13.73 9.58 9.77
N GLU A 137 14.54 9.13 10.73
CA GLU A 137 15.50 8.03 10.53
C GLU A 137 14.78 6.75 10.09
N PHE A 138 13.76 6.34 10.85
CA PHE A 138 12.94 5.17 10.51
C PHE A 138 12.26 5.31 9.14
N LEU A 139 11.66 6.47 8.83
CA LEU A 139 10.98 6.69 7.56
C LEU A 139 11.94 6.58 6.37
N VAL A 140 13.15 7.12 6.49
CA VAL A 140 14.16 7.04 5.42
C VAL A 140 14.54 5.59 5.18
N GLU A 141 14.82 4.83 6.24
CA GLU A 141 15.12 3.39 6.15
C GLU A 141 13.96 2.63 5.51
N ALA A 142 12.73 2.84 5.99
CA ALA A 142 11.53 2.21 5.46
C ALA A 142 11.34 2.50 3.96
N CYS A 143 11.61 3.73 3.51
CA CYS A 143 11.56 4.09 2.09
C CYS A 143 12.60 3.31 1.27
N TYR A 144 13.83 3.15 1.77
CA TYR A 144 14.85 2.35 1.07
C TYR A 144 14.49 0.87 1.00
N LEU A 145 14.00 0.28 2.11
CA LEU A 145 13.50 -1.10 2.12
C LEU A 145 12.38 -1.30 1.10
N MET A 146 11.45 -0.35 1.04
CA MET A 146 10.33 -0.38 0.11
C MET A 146 10.72 -0.19 -1.35
N ARG A 147 11.74 0.62 -1.64
CA ARG A 147 12.35 0.71 -2.97
C ARG A 147 12.97 -0.63 -3.38
N ASP A 148 13.75 -1.24 -2.47
CA ASP A 148 14.60 -2.40 -2.77
C ASP A 148 13.79 -3.70 -2.85
N ARG A 149 12.63 -3.75 -2.19
CA ARG A 149 11.60 -4.81 -2.33
C ARG A 149 11.28 -5.13 -3.80
N PHE A 150 11.26 -4.13 -4.69
CA PHE A 150 10.94 -4.32 -6.11
C PHE A 150 12.14 -4.76 -6.95
N SER A 151 13.20 -5.28 -6.33
CA SER A 151 14.19 -6.10 -7.04
C SER A 151 13.63 -7.49 -7.34
N ALA A 152 12.67 -7.97 -6.53
CA ALA A 152 11.98 -9.24 -6.70
C ALA A 152 12.93 -10.44 -6.91
N SER A 153 14.04 -10.48 -6.14
CA SER A 153 15.08 -11.52 -6.23
C SER A 153 14.48 -12.93 -6.16
N GLU A 154 13.46 -13.10 -5.33
CA GLU A 154 12.72 -14.35 -5.12
C GLU A 154 12.06 -14.87 -6.40
N VAL A 155 11.81 -14.01 -7.39
CA VAL A 155 11.32 -14.40 -8.72
C VAL A 155 12.49 -14.79 -9.62
N TRP A 156 13.53 -13.94 -9.68
CA TRP A 156 14.67 -14.13 -10.60
C TRP A 156 15.51 -15.36 -10.25
N GLU A 157 15.62 -15.70 -8.97
CA GLU A 157 16.32 -16.90 -8.49
C GLU A 157 15.64 -18.22 -8.93
N ASN A 158 14.38 -18.16 -9.35
CA ASN A 158 13.66 -19.30 -9.93
C ASN A 158 13.84 -19.40 -11.46
N LEU A 159 14.60 -18.48 -12.05
CA LEU A 159 14.97 -18.51 -13.45
C LEU A 159 16.44 -18.96 -13.53
N ASP A 160 16.80 -19.72 -14.57
CA ASP A 160 18.17 -20.16 -14.83
C ASP A 160 19.07 -18.99 -15.33
N ILE A 161 18.98 -17.83 -14.68
CA ILE A 161 19.72 -16.60 -14.99
C ILE A 161 20.70 -16.33 -13.84
N PRO A 162 22.01 -16.18 -14.09
CA PRO A 162 22.98 -15.86 -13.06
C PRO A 162 22.65 -14.59 -12.29
N GLU A 163 22.89 -14.59 -10.98
CA GLU A 163 22.56 -13.47 -10.08
C GLU A 163 23.13 -12.13 -10.54
N ALA A 164 24.41 -12.13 -10.92
CA ALA A 164 25.09 -10.93 -11.39
C ALA A 164 24.43 -10.32 -12.64
N GLU A 165 23.86 -11.15 -13.51
CA GLU A 165 23.26 -10.72 -14.77
C GLU A 165 21.91 -10.06 -14.54
N TRP A 166 20.99 -10.71 -13.81
CA TRP A 166 19.68 -10.12 -13.57
C TRP A 166 19.77 -8.88 -12.65
N ARG A 167 20.71 -8.86 -11.69
CA ARG A 167 20.92 -7.68 -10.83
C ARG A 167 21.38 -6.48 -11.63
N ASP A 168 22.38 -6.64 -12.49
CA ASP A 168 22.86 -5.55 -13.34
C ASP A 168 21.73 -5.02 -14.23
N HIS A 169 20.94 -5.92 -14.81
CA HIS A 169 19.80 -5.53 -15.65
C HIS A 169 18.75 -4.70 -14.90
N ILE A 170 18.34 -5.13 -13.70
CA ILE A 170 17.33 -4.43 -12.90
C ILE A 170 17.83 -3.06 -12.46
N MET A 171 19.09 -2.96 -12.02
CA MET A 171 19.65 -1.71 -11.53
C MET A 171 19.83 -0.67 -12.65
N ASN A 172 20.18 -1.11 -13.85
CA ASN A 172 20.40 -0.25 -15.00
C ASN A 172 19.14 -0.03 -15.87
N SER A 173 18.04 -0.73 -15.59
CA SER A 173 16.80 -0.62 -16.35
C SER A 173 16.09 0.71 -16.06
N GLN A 174 15.95 1.55 -17.09
CA GLN A 174 15.15 2.79 -17.01
C GLN A 174 13.69 2.53 -16.61
N GLY A 175 13.08 1.45 -17.11
CA GLY A 175 11.69 1.10 -16.76
C GLY A 175 11.52 0.85 -15.26
N MET A 176 12.41 0.04 -14.68
CA MET A 176 12.48 -0.19 -13.24
C MET A 176 12.75 1.08 -12.42
N GLN A 177 13.59 1.99 -12.90
CA GLN A 177 13.82 3.28 -12.22
C GLN A 177 12.55 4.13 -12.19
N VAL A 178 11.86 4.26 -13.34
CA VAL A 178 10.58 4.99 -13.42
C VAL A 178 9.51 4.34 -12.55
N PHE A 179 9.41 3.01 -12.59
CA PHE A 179 8.46 2.25 -11.78
C PHE A 179 8.70 2.46 -10.28
N ARG A 180 9.95 2.32 -9.82
CA ARG A 180 10.31 2.55 -8.41
C ARG A 180 9.99 3.98 -7.97
N ASN A 181 10.26 4.98 -8.80
CA ASN A 181 9.92 6.36 -8.48
C ASN A 181 8.40 6.55 -8.36
N HIS A 182 7.62 5.97 -9.30
CA HIS A 182 6.16 6.06 -9.28
C HIS A 182 5.53 5.50 -8.01
N LEU A 183 6.13 4.47 -7.41
CA LEU A 183 5.63 3.86 -6.17
C LEU A 183 5.61 4.84 -4.98
N PHE A 184 6.44 5.89 -5.00
CA PHE A 184 6.47 6.91 -3.95
C PHE A 184 5.44 8.03 -4.15
N SER A 185 4.67 8.00 -5.23
CA SER A 185 3.65 9.01 -5.54
C SER A 185 2.57 9.17 -4.47
N ARG A 186 2.35 8.13 -3.66
CA ARG A 186 1.41 8.12 -2.53
C ARG A 186 2.07 8.39 -1.18
N ILE A 187 3.37 8.13 -1.03
CA ILE A 187 4.10 8.29 0.23
C ILE A 187 4.51 9.75 0.44
N VAL A 188 5.19 10.34 -0.56
CA VAL A 188 5.81 11.66 -0.46
C VAL A 188 4.81 12.76 -0.05
N PRO A 189 3.63 12.90 -0.68
CA PRO A 189 2.69 13.95 -0.29
C PRO A 189 2.10 13.72 1.12
N VAL A 190 1.90 12.47 1.54
CA VAL A 190 1.42 12.14 2.90
C VAL A 190 2.47 12.50 3.94
N VAL A 191 3.74 12.14 3.71
CA VAL A 191 4.86 12.46 4.62
C VAL A 191 5.01 13.97 4.82
N LYS A 192 4.82 14.75 3.75
CA LYS A 192 4.78 16.21 3.85
C LYS A 192 3.62 16.70 4.70
N ASP A 193 2.43 16.17 4.46
CA ASP A 193 1.20 16.59 5.14
C ASP A 193 1.19 16.27 6.64
N ILE A 194 1.76 15.13 7.05
CA ILE A 194 1.93 14.77 8.47
C ILE A 194 3.05 15.57 9.16
N GLY A 195 3.77 16.43 8.42
CA GLY A 195 4.81 17.31 8.97
C GLY A 195 6.15 16.64 9.25
N LEU A 196 6.40 15.43 8.72
CA LEU A 196 7.67 14.73 8.84
C LEU A 196 8.59 15.08 7.66
N TRP A 197 8.97 16.37 7.59
CA TRP A 197 9.58 16.99 6.41
C TRP A 197 10.91 17.71 6.74
N GLY A 198 11.68 17.17 7.68
CA GLY A 198 12.99 17.70 8.05
C GLY A 198 14.12 17.27 7.10
N PRO A 199 15.36 17.69 7.41
CA PRO A 199 16.49 17.59 6.49
C PRO A 199 16.87 16.16 6.09
N ARG A 200 16.56 15.15 6.93
CA ARG A 200 16.91 13.75 6.64
C ARG A 200 16.00 13.20 5.55
N VAL A 201 14.70 13.42 5.72
CA VAL A 201 13.66 13.02 4.75
C VAL A 201 13.85 13.76 3.44
N THR A 202 14.03 15.08 3.46
CA THR A 202 14.15 15.85 2.23
C THR A 202 15.39 15.46 1.42
N ARG A 203 16.54 15.24 2.10
CA ARG A 203 17.75 14.75 1.44
C ARG A 203 17.54 13.36 0.83
N ALA A 204 16.95 12.42 1.57
CA ALA A 204 16.68 11.09 1.04
C ALA A 204 15.75 11.12 -0.19
N TYR A 205 14.75 12.00 -0.19
CA TYR A 205 13.83 12.15 -1.33
C TYR A 205 14.46 12.84 -2.54
N GLU A 206 15.44 13.73 -2.32
CA GLU A 206 16.30 14.27 -3.38
C GLU A 206 17.19 13.18 -3.98
N ASP A 207 17.86 12.39 -3.13
CA ASP A 207 18.74 11.28 -3.56
C ASP A 207 17.96 10.21 -4.34
N MET A 208 16.72 9.94 -3.94
CA MET A 208 15.81 9.02 -4.65
C MET A 208 15.18 9.63 -5.91
N GLY A 209 15.26 10.96 -6.12
CA GLY A 209 14.63 11.64 -7.26
C GLY A 209 13.10 11.70 -7.21
N ILE A 210 12.50 11.61 -6.01
CA ILE A 210 11.04 11.53 -5.81
C ILE A 210 10.43 12.83 -5.24
N MET A 211 11.25 13.86 -5.03
CA MET A 211 10.82 15.15 -4.48
C MET A 211 9.67 15.81 -5.27
N GLY A 212 9.55 15.53 -6.58
CA GLY A 212 8.48 16.05 -7.43
C GLY A 212 7.06 15.67 -6.98
N TYR A 213 6.90 14.58 -6.21
CA TYR A 213 5.59 14.18 -5.69
C TYR A 213 5.10 15.03 -4.50
N ALA A 214 5.95 15.90 -3.95
CA ALA A 214 5.60 16.75 -2.80
C ALA A 214 4.49 17.78 -3.07
N SER A 215 4.12 18.00 -4.34
CA SER A 215 3.02 18.88 -4.76
C SER A 215 1.73 18.13 -5.11
N VAL A 216 1.70 16.80 -4.99
CA VAL A 216 0.51 16.00 -5.26
C VAL A 216 -0.56 16.26 -4.20
N ASP A 217 -1.80 16.41 -4.65
CA ASP A 217 -2.97 16.55 -3.79
C ASP A 217 -3.47 15.18 -3.32
N VAL A 218 -3.28 14.89 -2.02
CA VAL A 218 -3.67 13.63 -1.39
C VAL A 218 -5.19 13.44 -1.40
N ASP A 219 -5.96 14.52 -1.18
CA ASP A 219 -7.41 14.43 -1.07
C ASP A 219 -8.03 14.18 -2.46
N ALA A 220 -7.46 14.77 -3.51
CA ALA A 220 -7.85 14.49 -4.88
C ALA A 220 -7.56 13.04 -5.29
N LEU A 221 -6.41 12.50 -4.88
CA LEU A 221 -6.06 11.10 -5.11
C LEU A 221 -7.04 10.13 -4.43
N GLN A 222 -7.36 10.38 -3.16
CA GLN A 222 -8.31 9.60 -2.39
C GLN A 222 -9.68 9.54 -3.08
N LYS A 223 -10.18 10.72 -3.51
CA LYS A 223 -11.46 10.82 -4.20
C LYS A 223 -11.47 10.03 -5.52
N ALA A 224 -10.37 10.06 -6.26
CA ALA A 224 -10.26 9.33 -7.52
C ALA A 224 -10.38 7.82 -7.31
N ASP A 225 -9.74 7.27 -6.27
CA ASP A 225 -9.82 5.84 -5.96
C ASP A 225 -11.25 5.42 -5.55
N ASP A 226 -11.94 6.24 -4.76
CA ASP A 226 -13.35 6.02 -4.39
C ASP A 226 -14.29 6.03 -5.60
N ASP A 227 -14.10 6.98 -6.52
CA ASP A 227 -14.93 7.10 -7.71
C ASP A 227 -14.73 5.91 -8.67
N ILE A 228 -13.50 5.41 -8.79
CA ILE A 228 -13.20 4.21 -9.59
C ILE A 228 -13.90 2.99 -9.00
N ALA A 229 -13.84 2.79 -7.68
CA ALA A 229 -14.51 1.66 -7.04
C ALA A 229 -16.03 1.69 -7.26
N ARG A 230 -16.66 2.87 -7.20
CA ARG A 230 -18.11 3.03 -7.50
C ARG A 230 -18.45 2.69 -8.96
N ASP A 231 -17.58 2.97 -9.91
CA ASP A 231 -17.78 2.59 -11.31
C ASP A 231 -17.76 1.06 -11.49
N TYR A 232 -16.91 0.35 -10.75
CA TYR A 232 -16.93 -1.12 -10.71
C TYR A 232 -18.27 -1.66 -10.18
N ASP A 233 -18.80 -1.09 -9.10
CA ASP A 233 -20.11 -1.49 -8.56
C ASP A 233 -21.25 -1.25 -9.55
N ALA A 234 -21.25 -0.09 -10.21
CA ALA A 234 -22.26 0.25 -11.21
C ALA A 234 -22.23 -0.73 -12.41
N ARG A 235 -21.03 -1.05 -12.91
CA ARG A 235 -20.85 -2.04 -13.98
C ARG A 235 -21.31 -3.43 -13.56
N ARG A 236 -20.98 -3.85 -12.34
CA ARG A 236 -21.37 -5.16 -11.82
C ARG A 236 -22.89 -5.27 -11.68
N ALA A 237 -23.55 -4.26 -11.12
CA ALA A 237 -25.01 -4.23 -11.00
C ALA A 237 -25.69 -4.33 -12.36
N HIS A 238 -25.14 -3.65 -13.37
CA HIS A 238 -25.64 -3.74 -14.75
C HIS A 238 -25.50 -5.16 -15.35
N VAL A 239 -24.37 -5.83 -15.11
CA VAL A 239 -24.16 -7.22 -15.55
C VAL A 239 -25.12 -8.17 -14.86
N GLU A 240 -25.31 -8.03 -13.54
CA GLU A 240 -26.26 -8.84 -12.76
C GLU A 240 -27.70 -8.65 -13.28
N GLU A 241 -28.11 -7.41 -13.58
CA GLU A 241 -29.41 -7.10 -14.17
C GLU A 241 -29.60 -7.78 -15.53
N ILE A 242 -28.59 -7.79 -16.40
CA ILE A 242 -28.65 -8.47 -17.70
C ILE A 242 -28.74 -9.99 -17.53
N ILE A 243 -27.96 -10.57 -16.62
CA ILE A 243 -28.00 -12.01 -16.33
C ILE A 243 -29.40 -12.41 -15.84
N ASP A 244 -29.98 -11.63 -14.94
CA ASP A 244 -31.32 -11.91 -14.41
C ASP A 244 -32.39 -11.79 -15.48
N LYS A 245 -32.30 -10.78 -16.37
CA LYS A 245 -33.19 -10.70 -17.55
C LYS A 245 -33.04 -11.91 -18.48
N GLY A 246 -31.82 -12.39 -18.71
CA GLY A 246 -31.56 -13.59 -19.51
C GLY A 246 -32.18 -14.86 -18.91
N ARG A 247 -32.04 -15.03 -17.58
CA ARG A 247 -32.66 -16.15 -16.84
C ARG A 247 -34.18 -16.15 -16.90
N VAL A 248 -34.80 -14.97 -16.88
CA VAL A 248 -36.26 -14.83 -17.01
C VAL A 248 -36.73 -15.24 -18.41
N VAL A 249 -35.94 -14.95 -19.45
CA VAL A 249 -36.25 -15.37 -20.83
C VAL A 249 -36.11 -16.89 -20.98
N GLU A 250 -35.01 -17.49 -20.49
CA GLU A 250 -34.85 -18.96 -20.51
C GLU A 250 -35.92 -19.70 -19.70
N ALA A 251 -36.39 -19.13 -18.59
CA ALA A 251 -37.47 -19.73 -17.79
C ALA A 251 -38.86 -19.60 -18.43
N ALA A 252 -39.00 -18.78 -19.47
CA ALA A 252 -40.27 -18.56 -20.19
C ALA A 252 -40.39 -19.38 -21.49
N GLU A 253 -39.32 -20.06 -21.91
CA GLU A 253 -39.28 -21.04 -23.01
C GLU A 253 -39.50 -22.48 -22.51
#